data_AF-A0A1Z5LFU6-F1
#
_entry.id   AF-A0A1Z5LFU6-F1
#
_cell.length_a   1.000
_cell.length_b   1.000
_cell.length_c   1.000
_cell.angle_alpha   90.00
_cell.angle_beta   90.00
_cell.angle_gamma   90.00
#
_symmetry.space_group_name_H-M   'P 1'
#
loop_
_entity.id
_entity.type
_entity.pdbx_description
1 polymer ?
#
loop_
_entity_poly.entity_id
_entity_poly.type
_entity_poly.pdbx_seq_one_letter_code
_entity_poly.pdbx_strand_id
1 'polypeptide(L)'
;MTRQLRLENVVGDRVFGSFSDNLNFLLDSLKSGDDTTMPIILIIEEFDLFCHHKNQTLLYNFFDVAQSAQAPIAVIGVTCRLDAVELLEKRVKSRFSHRQLHLFNDFTFEQFMDIAVDLLSLPDDFSDTRQRDSWNKSVKGLVEETAVRDALRRLYTTTKDVRALKQLLLLPVKQLSPSCTRMEALHIVESQKAMMVDSKVAMLKGLSALELCLVIAMLHLTKIYDGLRRLYTTTKDVRALKQLLLLPVKQLSPSCTRMEALHIVESQKAMMVDSKVAMLKGLSALELCLVIAMLHLTKIYDGEPFNFEMVFKEYQNFLNNRSTMQSVSKPILMKAMQHLETLEFVQPASAITTAAQYEYRLMHLLVEAAQVKEVVLRSTNVPTDISQWATSVLDGFF
;
A
#
# COMPACT_ATOMS: atom_id res chain seq x y z
N MET A 1 32.60 -9.17 12.94
CA MET A 1 33.92 -8.72 12.49
C MET A 1 35.08 -9.56 13.02
N THR A 2 35.26 -9.78 14.32
CA THR A 2 36.36 -10.60 14.88
C THR A 2 36.49 -11.98 14.21
N ARG A 3 35.35 -12.67 14.00
CA ARG A 3 35.27 -13.91 13.22
C ARG A 3 35.65 -13.76 11.74
N GLN A 4 35.22 -12.68 11.09
CA GLN A 4 35.51 -12.41 9.68
C GLN A 4 37.00 -12.06 9.46
N LEU A 5 37.62 -11.40 10.43
CA LEU A 5 39.05 -11.07 10.43
C LEU A 5 39.93 -12.20 11.00
N ARG A 6 39.34 -13.36 11.36
CA ARG A 6 40.04 -14.49 11.99
C ARG A 6 40.86 -14.12 13.23
N LEU A 7 40.42 -13.10 13.98
CA LEU A 7 41.06 -12.63 15.22
C LEU A 7 40.67 -13.46 16.45
N GLU A 8 39.89 -14.53 16.27
CA GLU A 8 39.40 -15.40 17.34
C GLU A 8 40.55 -16.01 18.17
N ASN A 9 41.68 -16.33 17.52
CA ASN A 9 42.87 -16.88 18.18
C ASN A 9 43.65 -15.83 19.00
N VAL A 10 43.51 -14.55 18.68
CA VAL A 10 44.14 -13.43 19.41
C VAL A 10 43.26 -13.00 20.59
N VAL A 11 41.94 -13.22 20.47
CA VAL A 11 40.94 -12.88 21.48
C VAL A 11 40.99 -13.84 22.68
N GLY A 12 41.22 -15.14 22.47
CA GLY A 12 41.37 -16.12 23.56
C GLY A 12 40.31 -16.01 24.68
N ASP A 13 40.75 -16.21 25.93
CA ASP A 13 39.96 -16.16 27.19
C ASP A 13 39.52 -14.74 27.63
N ARG A 14 39.66 -13.72 26.78
CA ARG A 14 39.26 -12.35 27.15
C ARG A 14 37.74 -12.19 27.04
N VAL A 15 37.08 -12.15 28.20
CA VAL A 15 35.67 -11.74 28.32
C VAL A 15 35.59 -10.24 28.06
N PHE A 16 35.17 -9.85 26.86
CA PHE A 16 34.84 -8.46 26.58
C PHE A 16 33.55 -8.08 27.29
N GLY A 17 33.64 -7.20 28.28
CA GLY A 17 32.49 -6.77 29.10
C GLY A 17 31.50 -5.88 28.36
N SER A 18 31.94 -5.10 27.36
CA SER A 18 31.08 -4.20 26.58
C SER A 18 31.38 -4.21 25.08
N PHE A 19 30.42 -3.74 24.28
CA PHE A 19 30.59 -3.51 22.84
C PHE A 19 31.73 -2.51 22.54
N SER A 20 31.90 -1.51 23.39
CA SER A 20 32.96 -0.49 23.24
C SER A 20 34.36 -1.09 23.41
N ASP A 21 34.54 -2.04 24.33
CA ASP A 21 35.84 -2.69 24.55
C ASP A 21 36.23 -3.60 23.37
N ASN A 22 35.26 -4.31 22.81
CA ASN A 22 35.42 -5.08 21.57
C ASN A 22 35.81 -4.19 20.39
N LEU A 23 35.14 -3.04 20.26
CA LEU A 23 35.39 -2.09 19.18
C LEU A 23 36.76 -1.44 19.32
N ASN A 24 37.15 -1.02 20.54
CA ASN A 24 38.47 -0.46 20.80
C ASN A 24 39.59 -1.47 20.53
N PHE A 25 39.44 -2.72 20.98
CA PHE A 25 40.42 -3.77 20.67
C PHE A 25 40.56 -4.01 19.16
N LEU A 26 39.44 -4.00 18.43
CA LEU A 26 39.45 -4.14 16.98
C LEU A 26 40.14 -2.94 16.33
N LEU A 27 39.84 -1.71 16.76
CA LEU A 27 40.48 -0.50 16.26
C LEU A 27 41.98 -0.46 16.58
N ASP A 28 42.40 -0.89 17.76
CA ASP A 28 43.82 -0.96 18.13
C ASP A 28 44.56 -2.02 17.32
N SER A 29 43.89 -3.15 17.02
CA SER A 29 44.43 -4.19 16.13
C SER A 29 44.53 -3.72 14.67
N LEU A 30 43.64 -2.81 14.25
CA LEU A 30 43.71 -2.19 12.93
C LEU A 30 44.82 -1.14 12.87
N LYS A 31 44.92 -0.27 13.89
CA LYS A 31 45.88 0.85 13.97
C LYS A 31 47.34 0.42 14.18
N SER A 32 47.58 -0.82 14.60
CA SER A 32 48.94 -1.35 14.77
C SER A 32 49.58 -1.84 13.47
N GLY A 33 48.90 -1.72 12.32
CA GLY A 33 49.42 -2.12 11.03
C GLY A 33 50.13 -1.02 10.26
N ASP A 34 51.23 -1.38 9.58
CA ASP A 34 51.95 -0.53 8.61
C ASP A 34 51.51 -0.80 7.15
N ASP A 35 52.08 -0.10 6.17
CA ASP A 35 51.85 -0.28 4.71
C ASP A 35 52.12 -1.69 4.17
N THR A 36 52.77 -2.54 4.96
CA THR A 36 53.02 -3.96 4.64
C THR A 36 51.91 -4.90 5.13
N THR A 37 50.93 -4.37 5.87
CA THR A 37 49.81 -5.16 6.40
C THR A 37 48.73 -5.43 5.36
N MET A 38 47.99 -6.51 5.58
CA MET A 38 46.94 -6.93 4.66
C MET A 38 45.84 -5.86 4.58
N PRO A 39 45.49 -5.37 3.38
CA PRO A 39 44.42 -4.42 3.22
C PRO A 39 43.06 -5.04 3.58
N ILE A 40 42.21 -4.27 4.23
CA ILE A 40 40.89 -4.72 4.70
C ILE A 40 39.80 -3.95 3.95
N ILE A 41 38.91 -4.68 3.27
CA ILE A 41 37.74 -4.12 2.60
C ILE A 41 36.50 -4.41 3.46
N LEU A 42 35.85 -3.34 3.92
CA LEU A 42 34.62 -3.40 4.72
C LEU A 42 33.43 -3.06 3.82
N ILE A 43 32.57 -4.06 3.59
CA ILE A 43 31.32 -3.89 2.85
C ILE A 43 30.17 -3.81 3.86
N ILE A 44 29.45 -2.69 3.85
CA ILE A 44 28.31 -2.43 4.72
C ILE A 44 27.06 -2.40 3.83
N GLU A 45 26.33 -3.51 3.81
CA GLU A 45 25.00 -3.59 3.18
C GLU A 45 23.95 -2.93 4.07
N GLU A 46 22.91 -2.36 3.45
CA GLU A 46 21.86 -1.60 4.14
C GLU A 46 22.43 -0.47 5.01
N PHE A 47 23.34 0.32 4.42
CA PHE A 47 24.11 1.37 5.11
C PHE A 47 23.23 2.38 5.89
N ASP A 48 22.04 2.69 5.39
CA ASP A 48 21.10 3.59 6.03
C ASP A 48 20.58 3.07 7.38
N LEU A 49 20.48 1.75 7.58
CA LEU A 49 20.13 1.18 8.89
C LEU A 49 21.19 1.53 9.95
N PHE A 50 22.47 1.52 9.59
CA PHE A 50 23.56 1.91 10.48
C PHE A 50 23.57 3.40 10.81
N CYS A 51 22.98 4.24 9.95
CA CYS A 51 22.82 5.67 10.22
C CYS A 51 21.79 5.93 11.34
N HIS A 52 20.84 5.02 11.56
CA HIS A 52 19.84 5.14 12.63
C HIS A 52 20.35 4.68 14.00
N HIS A 53 21.53 4.07 14.07
CA HIS A 53 22.12 3.68 15.35
C HIS A 53 22.48 4.93 16.17
N LYS A 54 22.17 4.89 17.47
CA LYS A 54 22.45 5.98 18.40
C LYS A 54 23.92 6.40 18.30
N ASN A 55 24.17 7.68 18.09
CA ASN A 55 25.49 8.31 18.02
C ASN A 55 26.39 7.85 16.84
N GLN A 56 25.91 6.98 15.94
CA GLN A 56 26.64 6.49 14.76
C GLN A 56 28.09 6.05 15.04
N THR A 57 28.35 5.52 16.25
CA THR A 57 29.72 5.27 16.76
C THR A 57 30.53 4.34 15.85
N LEU A 58 29.88 3.33 15.28
CA LEU A 58 30.53 2.37 14.38
C LEU A 58 31.00 3.05 13.08
N LEU A 59 30.11 3.83 12.45
CA LEU A 59 30.42 4.56 11.20
C LEU A 59 31.49 5.62 11.45
N TYR A 60 31.40 6.33 12.58
CA TYR A 60 32.41 7.29 13.00
C TYR A 60 33.80 6.64 13.06
N ASN A 61 33.92 5.51 13.75
CA ASN A 61 35.20 4.84 13.94
C ASN A 61 35.77 4.28 12.62
N PHE A 62 34.95 3.71 11.74
CA PHE A 62 35.44 3.23 10.45
C PHE A 62 35.91 4.36 9.54
N PHE A 63 35.16 5.46 9.47
CA PHE A 63 35.57 6.60 8.65
C PHE A 63 36.79 7.33 9.24
N ASP A 64 36.92 7.40 10.57
CA ASP A 64 38.10 7.97 11.23
C ASP A 64 39.38 7.16 10.95
N VAL A 65 39.30 5.82 11.00
CA VAL A 65 40.43 4.95 10.65
C VAL A 65 40.75 5.04 9.16
N ALA A 66 39.75 5.04 8.28
CA ALA A 66 39.96 5.17 6.84
C ALA A 66 40.57 6.55 6.46
N GLN A 67 40.22 7.62 7.17
CA GLN A 67 40.74 8.97 6.92
C GLN A 67 42.14 9.19 7.51
N SER A 68 42.42 8.62 8.68
CA SER A 68 43.71 8.80 9.37
C SER A 68 44.87 8.04 8.71
N ALA A 69 44.59 7.20 7.70
CA ALA A 69 45.57 6.40 6.95
C ALA A 69 46.48 5.53 7.84
N GLN A 70 46.04 5.23 9.07
CA GLN A 70 46.77 4.40 10.03
C GLN A 70 46.74 2.92 9.65
N ALA A 71 45.86 2.52 8.74
CA ALA A 71 45.76 1.16 8.22
C ALA A 71 45.14 1.17 6.82
N PRO A 72 45.52 0.24 5.92
CA PRO A 72 44.97 0.15 4.58
C PRO A 72 43.54 -0.40 4.59
N ILE A 73 42.57 0.42 4.98
CA ILE A 73 41.13 0.07 5.05
C ILE A 73 40.34 0.81 3.98
N ALA A 74 39.45 0.09 3.28
CA ALA A 74 38.45 0.66 2.39
C ALA A 74 37.03 0.35 2.91
N VAL A 75 36.19 1.37 3.05
CA VAL A 75 34.79 1.23 3.49
C VAL A 75 33.85 1.48 2.31
N ILE A 76 33.03 0.48 1.99
CA ILE A 76 32.03 0.52 0.91
C ILE A 76 30.65 0.37 1.54
N GLY A 77 29.86 1.45 1.53
CA GLY A 77 28.45 1.42 1.95
C GLY A 77 27.53 1.17 0.74
N VAL A 78 26.62 0.21 0.86
CA VAL A 78 25.60 -0.09 -0.15
C VAL A 78 24.23 0.19 0.44
N THR A 79 23.42 0.99 -0.26
CA THR A 79 22.05 1.34 0.14
C THR A 79 21.22 1.68 -1.10
N CYS A 80 19.91 1.51 -0.98
CA CYS A 80 18.94 1.95 -1.98
C CYS A 80 18.45 3.39 -1.78
N ARG A 81 18.81 4.03 -0.65
CA ARG A 81 18.41 5.41 -0.33
C ARG A 81 19.36 6.43 -0.96
N LEU A 82 18.78 7.38 -1.71
CA LEU A 82 19.53 8.49 -2.32
C LEU A 82 19.96 9.54 -1.29
N ASP A 83 19.20 9.69 -0.20
CA ASP A 83 19.40 10.65 0.88
C ASP A 83 20.28 10.11 2.03
N ALA A 84 20.91 8.94 1.85
CA ALA A 84 21.62 8.25 2.94
C ALA A 84 22.74 9.08 3.59
N VAL A 85 23.37 9.99 2.85
CA VAL A 85 24.43 10.87 3.38
C VAL A 85 23.88 12.02 4.22
N GLU A 86 22.59 12.34 4.10
CA GLU A 86 21.92 13.33 4.97
C GLU A 86 21.58 12.74 6.34
N LEU A 87 21.44 11.41 6.42
CA LEU A 87 21.24 10.72 7.69
C LEU A 87 22.49 10.78 8.59
N LEU A 88 23.67 11.09 8.04
CA LEU A 88 24.92 11.15 8.79
C LEU A 88 24.98 12.39 9.68
N GLU A 89 25.33 12.19 10.95
CA GLU A 89 25.65 13.29 11.87
C GLU A 89 26.82 14.11 11.33
N LYS A 90 26.85 15.43 11.63
CA LYS A 90 27.89 16.36 11.16
C LYS A 90 29.32 15.83 11.35
N ARG A 91 29.60 15.21 12.50
CA ARG A 91 30.93 14.65 12.85
C ARG A 91 31.32 13.40 12.05
N VAL A 92 30.35 12.62 11.59
CA VAL A 92 30.56 11.42 10.76
C VAL A 92 30.64 11.84 9.29
N LYS A 93 29.73 12.72 8.86
CA LYS A 93 29.72 13.31 7.52
C LYS A 93 31.03 14.01 7.19
N SER A 94 31.62 14.74 8.14
CA SER A 94 32.93 15.39 7.97
C SER A 94 34.09 14.43 7.72
N ARG A 95 33.97 13.15 8.10
CA ARG A 95 34.99 12.11 7.91
C ARG A 95 34.72 11.24 6.69
N PHE A 96 33.55 11.37 6.10
CA PHE A 96 33.19 10.70 4.87
C PHE A 96 33.90 11.37 3.69
N SER A 97 34.44 10.58 2.76
CA SER A 97 35.20 11.08 1.61
C SER A 97 34.35 11.82 0.57
N HIS A 98 33.03 11.93 0.79
CA HIS A 98 32.04 12.50 -0.12
C HIS A 98 31.98 11.83 -1.50
N ARG A 99 32.58 10.65 -1.65
CA ARG A 99 32.50 9.86 -2.88
C ARG A 99 31.23 9.02 -2.87
N GLN A 100 30.30 9.36 -3.77
CA GLN A 100 29.07 8.61 -3.99
C GLN A 100 29.07 8.08 -5.42
N LEU A 101 28.75 6.80 -5.56
CA LEU A 101 28.55 6.17 -6.87
C LEU A 101 27.07 5.84 -6.98
N HIS A 102 26.36 6.57 -7.83
CA HIS A 102 24.97 6.26 -8.11
C HIS A 102 24.90 5.24 -9.25
N LEU A 103 24.26 4.10 -8.96
CA LEU A 103 24.02 3.04 -9.93
C LEU A 103 22.59 3.16 -10.43
N PHE A 104 22.41 3.85 -11.56
CA PHE A 104 21.12 3.96 -12.24
C PHE A 104 21.09 3.03 -13.45
N ASN A 105 19.90 2.49 -13.72
CA ASN A 105 19.63 1.66 -14.89
C ASN A 105 19.37 2.56 -16.10
N ASP A 106 20.43 3.11 -16.68
CA ASP A 106 20.39 4.04 -17.82
C ASP A 106 20.62 3.32 -19.15
N PHE A 107 19.82 2.29 -19.41
CA PHE A 107 19.84 1.60 -20.70
C PHE A 107 18.64 1.96 -21.57
N THR A 108 18.89 2.06 -22.87
CA THR A 108 17.86 2.17 -23.92
C THR A 108 17.10 0.87 -24.06
N PHE A 109 15.95 0.91 -24.75
CA PHE A 109 15.19 -0.31 -25.02
C PHE A 109 15.99 -1.33 -25.84
N GLU A 110 16.79 -0.88 -26.80
CA GLU A 110 17.63 -1.79 -27.61
C GLU A 110 18.73 -2.42 -26.74
N GLN A 111 19.40 -1.66 -25.88
CA GLN A 111 20.35 -2.22 -24.89
C GLN A 111 19.68 -3.20 -23.92
N PHE A 112 18.41 -2.98 -23.55
CA PHE A 112 17.66 -3.92 -22.73
C PHE A 112 17.38 -5.25 -23.46
N MET A 113 17.14 -5.20 -24.76
CA MET A 113 17.04 -6.38 -25.61
C MET A 113 18.38 -7.08 -25.75
N ASP A 114 19.48 -6.35 -25.91
CA ASP A 114 20.83 -6.90 -25.95
C ASP A 114 21.14 -7.66 -24.65
N ILE A 115 20.80 -7.09 -23.49
CA ILE A 115 20.91 -7.79 -22.20
C ILE A 115 20.09 -9.09 -22.18
N ALA A 116 18.89 -9.10 -22.76
CA ALA A 116 18.07 -10.32 -22.85
C ALA A 116 18.72 -11.39 -23.73
N VAL A 117 19.32 -10.98 -24.86
CA VAL A 117 20.08 -11.86 -25.76
C VAL A 117 21.31 -12.41 -25.06
N ASP A 118 22.07 -11.58 -24.35
CA ASP A 118 23.27 -11.98 -23.61
C ASP A 118 22.95 -12.98 -22.50
N LEU A 119 21.85 -12.77 -21.76
CA LEU A 119 21.40 -13.68 -20.70
C LEU A 119 20.96 -15.06 -21.22
N LEU A 120 20.51 -15.14 -22.46
CA LEU A 120 20.07 -16.39 -23.09
C LEU A 120 21.14 -17.05 -23.96
N SER A 121 22.20 -16.32 -24.33
CA SER A 121 23.25 -16.83 -25.21
C SER A 121 24.21 -17.75 -24.45
N LEU A 122 24.72 -18.76 -25.16
CA LEU A 122 25.75 -19.67 -24.66
C LEU A 122 27.13 -19.01 -24.80
N PRO A 123 28.02 -19.17 -23.79
CA PRO A 123 29.33 -18.52 -23.77
C PRO A 123 30.29 -19.13 -24.80
N ASP A 124 31.37 -18.41 -25.09
CA ASP A 124 32.33 -18.80 -26.14
C ASP A 124 33.10 -20.09 -25.81
N ASP A 125 33.26 -20.41 -24.53
CA ASP A 125 33.93 -21.62 -24.03
C ASP A 125 33.03 -22.87 -24.03
N PHE A 126 31.81 -22.79 -24.57
CA PHE A 126 30.91 -23.92 -24.67
C PHE A 126 31.45 -25.02 -25.60
N SER A 127 31.40 -26.27 -25.14
CA SER A 127 32.07 -27.41 -25.76
C SER A 127 31.59 -27.76 -27.17
N ASP A 128 30.28 -27.65 -27.45
CA ASP A 128 29.72 -27.89 -28.80
C ASP A 128 29.46 -26.58 -29.54
N THR A 129 30.42 -26.18 -30.36
CA THR A 129 30.36 -24.95 -31.16
C THR A 129 29.18 -24.92 -32.15
N ARG A 130 28.76 -26.06 -32.70
CA ARG A 130 27.64 -26.10 -33.66
C ARG A 130 26.32 -25.84 -32.96
N GLN A 131 26.12 -26.44 -31.79
CA GLN A 131 24.94 -26.19 -30.97
C GLN A 131 24.90 -24.76 -30.45
N ARG A 132 26.05 -24.24 -29.97
CA ARG A 132 26.20 -22.85 -29.52
C ARG A 132 25.77 -21.86 -30.59
N ASP A 133 26.34 -21.98 -31.80
CA ASP A 133 26.07 -21.02 -32.87
C ASP A 133 24.62 -21.13 -33.37
N SER A 134 24.07 -22.35 -33.45
CA SER A 134 22.67 -22.56 -33.80
C SER A 134 21.72 -21.98 -32.75
N TRP A 135 22.04 -22.13 -31.46
CA TRP A 135 21.26 -21.62 -30.34
C TRP A 135 21.30 -20.09 -30.29
N ASN A 136 22.50 -19.49 -30.29
CA ASN A 136 22.69 -18.05 -30.23
C ASN A 136 22.00 -17.36 -31.44
N LYS A 137 22.01 -17.98 -32.62
CA LYS A 137 21.25 -17.50 -33.78
C LYS A 137 19.74 -17.57 -33.55
N SER A 138 19.25 -18.65 -32.93
CA SER A 138 17.83 -18.81 -32.59
C SER A 138 17.37 -17.77 -31.56
N VAL A 139 18.18 -17.49 -30.53
CA VAL A 139 17.89 -16.47 -29.50
C VAL A 139 17.76 -15.09 -30.12
N LYS A 140 18.69 -14.71 -31.01
CA LYS A 140 18.62 -13.45 -31.74
C LYS A 140 17.35 -13.34 -32.58
N GLY A 141 16.96 -14.43 -33.27
CA GLY A 141 15.69 -14.46 -34.01
C GLY A 141 14.46 -14.32 -33.12
N LEU A 142 14.46 -14.99 -31.96
CA LEU A 142 13.34 -14.99 -31.02
C LEU A 142 13.06 -13.61 -30.43
N VAL A 143 14.12 -12.87 -30.06
CA VAL A 143 13.99 -11.53 -29.44
C VAL A 143 13.44 -10.48 -30.43
N GLU A 144 13.64 -10.69 -31.73
CA GLU A 144 13.09 -9.83 -32.80
C GLU A 144 11.62 -10.13 -33.12
N GLU A 145 11.06 -11.25 -32.66
CA GLU A 145 9.64 -11.53 -32.87
C GLU A 145 8.76 -10.48 -32.19
N THR A 146 7.72 -10.02 -32.89
CA THR A 146 6.85 -8.93 -32.43
C THR A 146 6.25 -9.19 -31.06
N ALA A 147 5.80 -10.42 -30.80
CA ALA A 147 5.24 -10.81 -29.51
C ALA A 147 6.25 -10.73 -28.35
N VAL A 148 7.52 -11.08 -28.61
CA VAL A 148 8.60 -11.04 -27.62
C VAL A 148 9.07 -9.61 -27.40
N ARG A 149 9.26 -8.85 -28.48
CA ARG A 149 9.60 -7.42 -28.42
C ARG A 149 8.54 -6.63 -27.67
N ASP A 150 7.25 -6.92 -27.86
CA ASP A 150 6.15 -6.32 -27.10
C ASP A 150 6.18 -6.72 -25.63
N ALA A 151 6.45 -7.98 -25.31
CA ALA A 151 6.55 -8.46 -23.93
C ALA A 151 7.71 -7.76 -23.19
N LEU A 152 8.88 -7.68 -23.82
CA LEU A 152 10.05 -6.96 -23.31
C LEU A 152 9.81 -5.46 -23.19
N ARG A 153 9.11 -4.85 -24.16
CA ARG A 153 8.77 -3.42 -24.13
C ARG A 153 7.84 -3.09 -22.98
N ARG A 154 6.80 -3.91 -22.75
CA ARG A 154 5.92 -3.77 -21.58
C ARG A 154 6.69 -3.89 -20.27
N LEU A 155 7.62 -4.84 -20.20
CA LEU A 155 8.47 -4.98 -19.02
C LEU A 155 9.33 -3.73 -18.83
N TYR A 156 10.04 -3.27 -19.86
CA TYR A 156 10.89 -2.07 -19.83
C TYR A 156 10.13 -0.80 -19.44
N THR A 157 8.91 -0.60 -19.94
CA THR A 157 8.07 0.55 -19.57
C THR A 157 7.56 0.47 -18.14
N THR A 158 7.38 -0.74 -17.60
CA THR A 158 6.91 -0.95 -16.22
C THR A 158 8.06 -0.85 -15.22
N THR A 159 9.17 -1.49 -15.54
CA THR A 159 10.36 -1.58 -14.70
C THR A 159 11.60 -1.73 -15.59
N LYS A 160 12.62 -0.94 -15.31
CA LYS A 160 13.95 -1.09 -15.90
C LYS A 160 14.83 -1.99 -15.02
N ASP A 161 14.28 -3.02 -14.39
CA ASP A 161 15.04 -3.92 -13.51
C ASP A 161 15.43 -5.21 -14.25
N VAL A 162 16.74 -5.45 -14.35
CA VAL A 162 17.31 -6.68 -14.96
C VAL A 162 16.91 -7.93 -14.17
N ARG A 163 16.60 -7.82 -12.87
CA ARG A 163 16.10 -8.96 -12.08
C ARG A 163 14.73 -9.41 -12.54
N ALA A 164 13.85 -8.46 -12.89
CA ALA A 164 12.53 -8.77 -13.44
C ALA A 164 12.68 -9.39 -14.84
N LEU A 165 13.64 -8.93 -15.64
CA LEU A 165 13.99 -9.57 -16.91
C LEU A 165 14.45 -11.02 -16.72
N LYS A 166 15.36 -11.28 -15.79
CA LYS A 166 15.80 -12.65 -15.46
C LYS A 166 14.63 -13.54 -15.04
N GLN A 167 13.69 -13.02 -14.24
CA GLN A 167 12.49 -13.76 -13.84
C GLN A 167 11.60 -14.10 -15.04
N LEU A 168 11.42 -13.16 -15.97
CA LEU A 168 10.67 -13.37 -17.21
C LEU A 168 11.30 -14.48 -18.07
N LEU A 169 12.63 -14.46 -18.20
CA LEU A 169 13.35 -15.42 -19.04
C LEU A 169 13.55 -16.80 -18.41
N LEU A 170 13.44 -16.90 -17.07
CA LEU A 170 13.67 -18.16 -16.34
C LEU A 170 12.65 -19.25 -16.70
N LEU A 171 11.37 -18.90 -16.87
CA LEU A 171 10.33 -19.88 -17.16
C LEU A 171 10.49 -20.54 -18.55
N PRO A 172 10.73 -19.77 -19.64
CA PRO A 172 11.07 -20.34 -20.95
C PRO A 172 12.27 -21.29 -20.90
N VAL A 173 13.33 -20.92 -20.17
CA VAL A 173 14.52 -21.75 -20.02
C VAL A 173 14.18 -23.06 -19.28
N LYS A 174 13.31 -23.02 -18.27
CA LYS A 174 12.88 -24.20 -17.52
C LYS A 174 12.05 -25.19 -18.36
N GLN A 175 11.38 -24.72 -19.40
CA GLN A 175 10.55 -25.57 -20.28
C GLN A 175 11.37 -26.34 -21.33
N LEU A 176 12.67 -26.05 -21.45
CA LEU A 176 13.56 -26.77 -22.34
C LEU A 176 13.73 -28.22 -21.88
N SER A 177 13.62 -29.14 -22.82
CA SER A 177 13.75 -30.59 -22.58
C SER A 177 14.36 -31.27 -23.80
N PRO A 178 14.80 -32.54 -23.69
CA PRO A 178 15.33 -33.29 -24.84
C PRO A 178 14.34 -33.37 -26.02
N SER A 179 13.04 -33.26 -25.76
CA SER A 179 11.97 -33.21 -26.78
C SER A 179 11.58 -31.79 -27.21
N CYS A 180 11.95 -30.76 -26.45
CA CYS A 180 11.71 -29.34 -26.76
C CYS A 180 13.00 -28.54 -26.56
N THR A 181 13.83 -28.48 -27.60
CA THR A 181 15.16 -27.86 -27.55
C THR A 181 15.17 -26.40 -27.98
N ARG A 182 14.00 -25.81 -28.25
CA ARG A 182 13.86 -24.42 -28.74
C ARG A 182 12.89 -23.63 -27.86
N MET A 183 13.24 -22.38 -27.61
CA MET A 183 12.30 -21.42 -27.03
C MET A 183 11.47 -20.77 -28.12
N GLU A 184 10.17 -20.65 -27.87
CA GLU A 184 9.20 -19.99 -28.75
C GLU A 184 8.63 -18.75 -28.06
N ALA A 185 8.11 -17.79 -28.83
CA ALA A 185 7.54 -16.57 -28.29
C ALA A 185 6.40 -16.82 -27.30
N LEU A 186 5.64 -17.90 -27.51
CA LEU A 186 4.55 -18.30 -26.62
C LEU A 186 5.05 -18.53 -25.19
N HIS A 187 6.22 -19.14 -25.00
CA HIS A 187 6.79 -19.38 -23.67
C HIS A 187 7.10 -18.06 -22.92
N ILE A 188 7.58 -17.04 -23.64
CA ILE A 188 7.86 -15.71 -23.06
C ILE A 188 6.56 -14.99 -22.70
N VAL A 189 5.55 -15.07 -23.57
CA VAL A 189 4.23 -14.48 -23.32
C VAL A 189 3.53 -15.16 -22.14
N GLU A 190 3.64 -16.48 -22.00
CA GLU A 190 3.12 -17.23 -20.85
C GLU A 190 3.85 -16.87 -19.56
N SER A 191 5.17 -16.71 -19.62
CA SER A 191 5.97 -16.21 -18.50
C SER A 191 5.53 -14.83 -18.05
N GLN A 192 5.29 -13.91 -19.00
CA GLN A 192 4.78 -12.57 -18.71
C GLN A 192 3.43 -12.65 -18.00
N LYS A 193 2.52 -13.52 -18.48
CA LYS A 193 1.23 -13.75 -17.80
C LYS A 193 1.45 -14.30 -16.39
N ALA A 194 2.33 -15.27 -16.20
CA ALA A 194 2.61 -15.88 -14.91
C ALA A 194 3.20 -14.89 -13.90
N MET A 195 4.04 -13.95 -14.33
CA MET A 195 4.54 -12.86 -13.49
C MET A 195 3.45 -11.88 -13.06
N MET A 196 2.37 -11.77 -13.83
CA MET A 196 1.19 -10.96 -13.51
C MET A 196 0.12 -11.75 -12.73
N VAL A 197 0.29 -13.05 -12.54
CA VAL A 197 -0.62 -13.87 -11.72
C VAL A 197 -0.26 -13.65 -10.25
N ASP A 198 -1.26 -13.23 -9.47
CA ASP A 198 -1.14 -13.13 -8.01
C ASP A 198 -0.52 -14.41 -7.43
N SER A 199 0.53 -14.26 -6.62
CA SER A 199 1.31 -15.39 -6.10
C SER A 199 0.46 -16.40 -5.32
N LYS A 200 -0.68 -15.98 -4.75
CA LYS A 200 -1.64 -16.88 -4.09
C LYS A 200 -2.44 -17.70 -5.10
N VAL A 201 -2.77 -17.13 -6.26
CA VAL A 201 -3.48 -17.82 -7.34
C VAL A 201 -2.60 -18.88 -7.99
N ALA A 202 -1.29 -18.62 -8.13
CA ALA A 202 -0.33 -19.61 -8.61
C ALA A 202 -0.20 -20.81 -7.67
N MET A 203 -0.20 -20.58 -6.35
CA MET A 203 -0.16 -21.65 -5.35
C MET A 203 -1.44 -22.50 -5.32
N LEU A 204 -2.60 -21.90 -5.58
CA LEU A 204 -3.89 -22.62 -5.62
C LEU A 204 -3.99 -23.61 -6.80
N LYS A 205 -3.34 -23.32 -7.93
CA LYS A 205 -3.34 -24.17 -9.13
C LYS A 205 -2.51 -25.44 -8.98
N GLY A 206 -1.55 -25.47 -8.05
CA GLY A 206 -0.66 -26.62 -7.80
C GLY A 206 -1.16 -27.60 -6.74
N LEU A 207 -2.33 -27.36 -6.14
CA LEU A 207 -2.88 -28.19 -5.07
C LEU A 207 -3.56 -29.44 -5.66
N SER A 208 -3.35 -30.59 -5.01
CA SER A 208 -4.18 -31.78 -5.27
C SER A 208 -5.65 -31.48 -4.96
N ALA A 209 -6.58 -32.25 -5.53
CA ALA A 209 -8.02 -32.04 -5.29
C ALA A 209 -8.37 -32.05 -3.78
N LEU A 210 -7.69 -32.87 -2.98
CA LEU A 210 -7.84 -32.90 -1.52
C LEU A 210 -7.28 -31.66 -0.84
N GLU A 211 -6.11 -31.17 -1.26
CA GLU A 211 -5.52 -29.94 -0.72
C GLU A 211 -6.30 -28.70 -1.13
N LEU A 212 -6.86 -28.67 -2.35
CA LEU A 212 -7.75 -27.61 -2.80
C LEU A 212 -9.06 -27.65 -2.01
N CYS A 213 -9.63 -28.83 -1.75
CA CYS A 213 -10.79 -28.98 -0.88
C CYS A 213 -10.49 -28.56 0.57
N LEU A 214 -9.28 -28.86 1.09
CA LEU A 214 -8.81 -28.39 2.39
C LEU A 214 -8.60 -26.88 2.40
N VAL A 215 -8.07 -26.28 1.34
CA VAL A 215 -7.91 -24.82 1.22
C VAL A 215 -9.25 -24.14 1.04
N ILE A 216 -10.23 -24.75 0.36
CA ILE A 216 -11.63 -24.27 0.28
C ILE A 216 -12.30 -24.38 1.66
N ALA A 217 -12.12 -25.49 2.38
CA ALA A 217 -12.62 -25.64 3.75
C ALA A 217 -11.94 -24.66 4.72
N MET A 218 -10.64 -24.48 4.58
CA MET A 218 -9.85 -23.46 5.29
C MET A 218 -10.27 -22.06 4.88
N LEU A 219 -10.67 -21.79 3.63
CA LEU A 219 -11.27 -20.54 3.15
C LEU A 219 -12.63 -20.29 3.75
N HIS A 220 -13.43 -21.35 3.95
CA HIS A 220 -14.70 -21.25 4.66
C HIS A 220 -14.45 -20.95 6.14
N LEU A 221 -13.44 -21.58 6.75
CA LEU A 221 -12.98 -21.30 8.11
C LEU A 221 -12.27 -19.94 8.25
N THR A 222 -11.54 -19.47 7.23
CA THR A 222 -10.88 -18.15 7.20
C THR A 222 -11.83 -17.05 6.84
N LYS A 223 -12.92 -17.27 6.12
CA LYS A 223 -14.00 -16.28 6.00
C LYS A 223 -14.67 -16.06 7.36
N ILE A 224 -14.85 -17.13 8.15
CA ILE A 224 -15.32 -17.05 9.53
C ILE A 224 -14.26 -16.37 10.42
N TYR A 225 -12.99 -16.80 10.35
CA TYR A 225 -11.90 -16.24 11.14
C TYR A 225 -11.56 -14.80 10.74
N ASP A 226 -11.58 -14.41 9.48
CA ASP A 226 -11.36 -13.04 9.00
C ASP A 226 -12.56 -12.16 9.33
N GLY A 227 -13.80 -12.68 9.27
CA GLY A 227 -14.97 -11.98 9.78
C GLY A 227 -14.83 -11.67 11.28
N LEU A 228 -14.44 -12.67 12.08
CA LEU A 228 -14.22 -12.53 13.52
C LEU A 228 -12.95 -11.74 13.87
N ARG A 229 -11.88 -11.86 13.09
CA ARG A 229 -10.60 -11.16 13.26
C ARG A 229 -10.75 -9.71 12.87
N ARG A 230 -11.44 -9.39 11.77
CA ARG A 230 -11.76 -8.00 11.40
C ARG A 230 -12.62 -7.36 12.48
N LEU A 231 -13.65 -8.05 12.95
CA LEU A 231 -14.43 -7.58 14.10
C LEU A 231 -13.51 -7.32 15.30
N TYR A 232 -12.64 -8.27 15.67
CA TYR A 232 -11.71 -8.12 16.79
C TYR A 232 -10.70 -6.97 16.61
N THR A 233 -10.21 -6.74 15.38
CA THR A 233 -9.27 -5.65 15.09
C THR A 233 -9.96 -4.29 15.06
N THR A 234 -11.22 -4.22 14.63
CA THR A 234 -12.00 -2.98 14.56
C THR A 234 -12.62 -2.63 15.91
N THR A 235 -13.16 -3.64 16.61
CA THR A 235 -13.81 -3.49 17.92
C THR A 235 -13.55 -4.74 18.78
N LYS A 236 -12.92 -4.58 19.94
CA LYS A 236 -12.77 -5.68 20.91
C LYS A 236 -14.02 -5.89 21.78
N ASP A 237 -15.18 -5.38 21.34
CA ASP A 237 -16.43 -5.40 22.09
C ASP A 237 -17.24 -6.68 21.80
N VAL A 238 -17.54 -7.43 22.86
CA VAL A 238 -18.37 -8.64 22.81
C VAL A 238 -19.79 -8.36 22.29
N ARG A 239 -20.30 -7.14 22.46
CA ARG A 239 -21.61 -6.74 21.90
C ARG A 239 -21.60 -6.72 20.37
N ALA A 240 -20.50 -6.28 19.76
CA ALA A 240 -20.35 -6.28 18.31
C ALA A 240 -20.30 -7.72 17.76
N LEU A 241 -19.71 -8.65 18.51
CA LEU A 241 -19.72 -10.08 18.18
C LEU A 241 -21.13 -10.68 18.28
N LYS A 242 -21.88 -10.31 19.32
CA LYS A 242 -23.28 -10.71 19.46
C LYS A 242 -24.13 -10.19 18.30
N GLN A 243 -23.92 -8.95 17.87
CA GLN A 243 -24.62 -8.38 16.71
C GLN A 243 -24.26 -9.09 15.40
N LEU A 244 -22.98 -9.40 15.19
CA LEU A 244 -22.52 -10.17 14.03
C LEU A 244 -23.18 -11.56 13.96
N LEU A 245 -23.35 -12.23 15.10
CA LEU A 245 -23.95 -13.58 15.16
C LEU A 245 -25.48 -13.57 15.20
N LEU A 246 -26.13 -12.44 15.49
CA LEU A 246 -27.58 -12.34 15.61
C LEU A 246 -28.31 -12.62 14.29
N LEU A 247 -27.83 -12.06 13.18
CA LEU A 247 -28.46 -12.25 11.87
C LEU A 247 -28.37 -13.72 11.39
N PRO A 248 -27.21 -14.40 11.47
CA PRO A 248 -27.10 -15.83 11.18
C PRO A 248 -28.00 -16.70 12.07
N VAL A 249 -28.11 -16.38 13.37
CA VAL A 249 -28.99 -17.12 14.29
C VAL A 249 -30.46 -16.94 13.94
N LYS A 250 -30.86 -15.73 13.53
CA LYS A 250 -32.24 -15.43 13.10
C LYS A 250 -32.64 -16.19 11.83
N GLN A 251 -31.68 -16.52 10.97
CA GLN A 251 -31.92 -17.25 9.72
C GLN A 251 -32.07 -18.77 9.93
N LEU A 252 -31.79 -19.29 11.12
CA LEU A 252 -32.00 -20.71 11.44
C LEU A 252 -33.50 -21.04 11.44
N SER A 253 -33.86 -22.08 10.71
CA SER A 253 -35.25 -22.54 10.56
C SER A 253 -35.29 -24.06 10.42
N PRO A 254 -36.47 -24.71 10.46
CA PRO A 254 -36.57 -26.16 10.28
C PRO A 254 -35.99 -26.66 8.93
N SER A 255 -35.93 -25.80 7.92
CA SER A 255 -35.32 -26.05 6.61
C SER A 255 -33.85 -25.62 6.50
N CYS A 256 -33.35 -24.81 7.43
CA CYS A 256 -31.95 -24.37 7.51
C CYS A 256 -31.45 -24.51 8.97
N THR A 257 -31.04 -25.72 9.33
CA THR A 257 -30.67 -26.08 10.71
C THR A 257 -29.21 -25.82 11.04
N ARG A 258 -28.40 -25.38 10.07
CA ARG A 258 -26.95 -25.20 10.21
C ARG A 258 -26.53 -23.81 9.78
N MET A 259 -25.70 -23.19 10.61
CA MET A 259 -25.07 -21.91 10.29
C MET A 259 -23.84 -22.15 9.41
N GLU A 260 -23.81 -21.52 8.24
CA GLU A 260 -22.69 -21.59 7.31
C GLU A 260 -21.86 -20.30 7.31
N ALA A 261 -20.64 -20.38 6.76
CA ALA A 261 -19.74 -19.23 6.63
C ALA A 261 -20.37 -18.07 5.83
N LEU A 262 -21.25 -18.38 4.87
CA LEU A 262 -21.98 -17.38 4.08
C LEU A 262 -22.86 -16.48 4.95
N HIS A 263 -23.55 -17.03 5.95
CA HIS A 263 -24.41 -16.26 6.85
C HIS A 263 -23.60 -15.23 7.65
N ILE A 264 -22.38 -15.59 8.10
CA ILE A 264 -21.49 -14.68 8.82
C ILE A 264 -20.97 -13.57 7.90
N VAL A 265 -20.64 -13.90 6.64
CA VAL A 265 -20.19 -12.91 5.65
C VAL A 265 -21.33 -11.95 5.27
N GLU A 266 -22.56 -12.43 5.12
CA GLU A 266 -23.74 -11.58 4.88
C GLU A 266 -24.05 -10.66 6.06
N SER A 267 -23.96 -11.19 7.28
CA SER A 267 -24.08 -10.40 8.50
C SER A 267 -23.00 -9.32 8.60
N GLN A 268 -21.77 -9.66 8.24
CA GLN A 268 -20.68 -8.68 8.18
C GLN A 268 -20.93 -7.59 7.14
N LYS A 269 -21.43 -7.93 5.95
CA LYS A 269 -21.82 -6.94 4.94
C LYS A 269 -22.93 -6.02 5.46
N ALA A 270 -23.90 -6.56 6.19
CA ALA A 270 -24.95 -5.77 6.82
C ALA A 270 -24.41 -4.83 7.93
N MET A 271 -23.37 -5.24 8.66
CA MET A 271 -22.68 -4.40 9.65
C MET A 271 -21.74 -3.35 9.02
N MET A 272 -21.33 -3.55 7.77
CA MET A 272 -20.43 -2.65 7.02
C MET A 272 -21.18 -1.64 6.15
N VAL A 273 -22.50 -1.52 6.31
CA VAL A 273 -23.24 -0.39 5.77
C VAL A 273 -22.71 0.87 6.44
N ASP A 274 -22.34 1.87 5.64
CA ASP A 274 -21.90 3.18 6.14
C ASP A 274 -22.88 3.69 7.19
N SER A 275 -22.39 3.91 8.40
CA SER A 275 -23.23 4.29 9.55
C SER A 275 -23.94 5.62 9.28
N LYS A 276 -23.31 6.55 8.54
CA LYS A 276 -23.95 7.80 8.13
C LYS A 276 -25.05 7.54 7.13
N VAL A 277 -24.85 6.66 6.14
CA VAL A 277 -25.91 6.28 5.18
C VAL A 277 -27.09 5.61 5.89
N ALA A 278 -26.83 4.76 6.88
CA ALA A 278 -27.87 4.13 7.69
C ALA A 278 -28.65 5.16 8.53
N MET A 279 -27.95 6.10 9.17
CA MET A 279 -28.57 7.18 9.94
C MET A 279 -29.35 8.16 9.06
N LEU A 280 -28.82 8.50 7.86
CA LEU A 280 -29.50 9.34 6.87
C LEU A 280 -30.84 8.74 6.42
N LYS A 281 -30.93 7.41 6.28
CA LYS A 281 -32.20 6.72 5.98
C LYS A 281 -33.24 6.85 7.10
N GLY A 282 -32.79 7.11 8.33
CA GLY A 282 -33.65 7.30 9.50
C GLY A 282 -34.08 8.75 9.74
N LEU A 283 -33.55 9.72 8.97
CA LEU A 283 -33.92 11.12 9.09
C LEU A 283 -35.37 11.37 8.63
N SER A 284 -36.01 12.35 9.26
CA SER A 284 -37.27 12.90 8.77
C SER A 284 -37.07 13.60 7.43
N ALA A 285 -38.14 13.73 6.64
CA ALA A 285 -38.12 14.48 5.39
C ALA A 285 -37.61 15.93 5.58
N LEU A 286 -37.93 16.56 6.71
CA LEU A 286 -37.47 17.91 7.05
C LEU A 286 -35.95 17.97 7.24
N GLU A 287 -35.40 17.03 8.00
CA GLU A 287 -33.96 16.93 8.27
C GLU A 287 -33.19 16.60 7.00
N LEU A 288 -33.73 15.70 6.16
CA LEU A 288 -33.14 15.41 4.86
C LEU A 288 -33.11 16.65 3.96
N CYS A 289 -34.17 17.48 3.97
CA CYS A 289 -34.17 18.77 3.26
C CYS A 289 -33.07 19.71 3.76
N LEU A 290 -32.86 19.80 5.08
CA LEU A 290 -31.78 20.60 5.64
C LEU A 290 -30.40 20.07 5.23
N VAL A 291 -30.20 18.76 5.20
CA VAL A 291 -28.96 18.13 4.71
C VAL A 291 -28.72 18.47 3.24
N ILE A 292 -29.75 18.45 2.39
CA ILE A 292 -29.64 18.81 0.97
C ILE A 292 -29.34 20.31 0.82
N ALA A 293 -29.98 21.20 1.59
CA ALA A 293 -29.69 22.64 1.59
C ALA A 293 -28.22 22.91 1.98
N MET A 294 -27.75 22.28 3.06
CA MET A 294 -26.36 22.40 3.49
C MET A 294 -25.39 21.87 2.41
N LEU A 295 -25.70 20.73 1.80
CA LEU A 295 -24.89 20.16 0.72
C LEU A 295 -24.82 21.10 -0.50
N HIS A 296 -25.94 21.75 -0.81
CA HIS A 296 -26.01 22.74 -1.88
C HIS A 296 -25.13 23.96 -1.57
N LEU A 297 -25.22 24.51 -0.36
CA LEU A 297 -24.36 25.63 0.07
C LEU A 297 -22.88 25.25 0.03
N THR A 298 -22.51 24.07 0.51
CA THR A 298 -21.12 23.57 0.44
C THR A 298 -20.62 23.50 -1.01
N LYS A 299 -21.49 23.19 -1.99
CA LYS A 299 -21.13 23.21 -3.41
C LYS A 299 -21.00 24.61 -3.99
N ILE A 300 -21.95 25.51 -3.67
CA ILE A 300 -21.92 26.90 -4.19
C ILE A 300 -20.68 27.64 -3.70
N TYR A 301 -20.33 27.45 -2.42
CA TYR A 301 -19.25 28.17 -1.75
C TYR A 301 -17.97 27.32 -1.59
N ASP A 302 -17.80 26.27 -2.40
CA ASP A 302 -16.58 25.45 -2.48
C ASP A 302 -16.01 24.98 -1.12
N GLY A 303 -16.89 24.47 -0.26
CA GLY A 303 -16.50 23.92 1.06
C GLY A 303 -16.45 24.91 2.21
N GLU A 304 -16.67 26.21 1.96
CA GLU A 304 -16.71 27.23 3.00
C GLU A 304 -17.84 26.98 4.02
N PRO A 305 -17.64 27.35 5.30
CA PRO A 305 -18.61 27.09 6.35
C PRO A 305 -19.86 27.97 6.18
N PHE A 306 -21.01 27.43 6.57
CA PHE A 306 -22.31 28.09 6.50
C PHE A 306 -22.92 28.25 7.91
N ASN A 307 -23.88 29.18 8.06
CA ASN A 307 -24.67 29.33 9.28
C ASN A 307 -26.14 28.95 9.07
N PHE A 308 -26.93 28.90 10.13
CA PHE A 308 -28.34 28.50 10.06
C PHE A 308 -29.18 29.45 9.20
N GLU A 309 -28.91 30.76 9.20
CA GLU A 309 -29.65 31.71 8.36
C GLU A 309 -29.47 31.41 6.86
N MET A 310 -28.27 31.04 6.44
CA MET A 310 -27.99 30.63 5.06
C MET A 310 -28.78 29.37 4.70
N VAL A 311 -28.75 28.36 5.58
CA VAL A 311 -29.49 27.10 5.39
C VAL A 311 -31.00 27.34 5.35
N PHE A 312 -31.52 28.20 6.24
CA PHE A 312 -32.94 28.56 6.29
C PHE A 312 -33.39 29.25 5.00
N LYS A 313 -32.59 30.19 4.48
CA LYS A 313 -32.88 30.86 3.20
C LYS A 313 -32.91 29.87 2.04
N GLU A 314 -31.97 28.93 2.00
CA GLU A 314 -31.92 27.92 0.96
C GLU A 314 -33.10 26.93 1.02
N TYR A 315 -33.51 26.55 2.23
CA TYR A 315 -34.73 25.79 2.46
C TYR A 315 -35.99 26.55 1.99
N GLN A 316 -36.08 27.86 2.27
CA GLN A 316 -37.20 28.69 1.78
C GLN A 316 -37.23 28.79 0.25
N ASN A 317 -36.06 28.90 -0.40
CA ASN A 317 -35.95 28.90 -1.86
C ASN A 317 -36.51 27.59 -2.45
N PHE A 318 -36.20 26.44 -1.83
CA PHE A 318 -36.77 25.15 -2.22
C PHE A 318 -38.30 25.12 -2.07
N LEU A 319 -38.84 25.59 -0.94
CA LEU A 319 -40.29 25.61 -0.70
C LEU A 319 -41.03 26.46 -1.74
N ASN A 320 -40.51 27.64 -2.05
CA ASN A 320 -41.14 28.58 -2.98
C ASN A 320 -41.13 28.08 -4.43
N ASN A 321 -40.13 27.29 -4.82
CA ASN A 321 -39.92 26.92 -6.21
C ASN A 321 -40.48 25.54 -6.58
N ARG A 322 -40.47 24.55 -5.66
CA ARG A 322 -40.59 23.13 -6.08
C ARG A 322 -41.25 22.15 -5.10
N SER A 323 -41.89 22.59 -4.01
CA SER A 323 -42.37 21.63 -2.99
C SER A 323 -43.89 21.66 -2.73
N THR A 324 -44.47 20.47 -2.51
CA THR A 324 -45.78 20.26 -1.88
C THR A 324 -45.73 20.28 -0.34
N MET A 325 -44.53 20.52 0.24
CA MET A 325 -44.32 20.50 1.68
C MET A 325 -44.91 21.75 2.36
N GLN A 326 -45.52 21.54 3.53
CA GLN A 326 -45.99 22.64 4.35
C GLN A 326 -44.81 23.45 4.90
N SER A 327 -44.95 24.79 4.88
CA SER A 327 -43.98 25.67 5.50
C SER A 327 -43.89 25.38 7.01
N VAL A 328 -42.67 25.12 7.47
CA VAL A 328 -42.36 24.85 8.86
C VAL A 328 -41.79 26.11 9.51
N SER A 329 -42.14 26.38 10.77
CA SER A 329 -41.66 27.57 11.48
C SER A 329 -40.15 27.48 11.76
N LYS A 330 -39.49 28.65 11.76
CA LYS A 330 -38.05 28.78 12.01
C LYS A 330 -37.55 28.09 13.29
N PRO A 331 -38.27 28.16 14.44
CA PRO A 331 -37.85 27.43 15.64
C PRO A 331 -37.82 25.91 15.50
N ILE A 332 -38.68 25.32 14.65
CA ILE A 332 -38.71 23.87 14.42
C ILE A 332 -37.52 23.47 13.54
N LEU A 333 -37.20 24.25 12.51
CA LEU A 333 -36.02 24.04 11.66
C LEU A 333 -34.72 24.15 12.48
N MET A 334 -34.67 25.09 13.43
CA MET A 334 -33.53 25.23 14.33
C MET A 334 -33.37 24.00 15.22
N LYS A 335 -34.47 23.45 15.76
CA LYS A 335 -34.43 22.17 16.51
C LYS A 335 -33.97 21.00 15.64
N ALA A 336 -34.41 20.94 14.39
CA ALA A 336 -33.96 19.91 13.44
C ALA A 336 -32.45 20.04 13.14
N MET A 337 -31.93 21.25 12.97
CA MET A 337 -30.49 21.47 12.78
C MET A 337 -29.67 21.11 14.04
N GLN A 338 -30.18 21.44 15.24
CA GLN A 338 -29.57 21.01 16.50
C GLN A 338 -29.55 19.48 16.61
N HIS A 339 -30.62 18.80 16.17
CA HIS A 339 -30.64 17.35 16.13
C HIS A 339 -29.59 16.81 15.14
N LEU A 340 -29.45 17.38 13.95
CA LEU A 340 -28.40 17.00 13.00
C LEU A 340 -26.98 17.21 13.55
N GLU A 341 -26.77 18.24 14.37
CA GLU A 341 -25.52 18.44 15.12
C GLU A 341 -25.31 17.35 16.18
N THR A 342 -26.34 16.97 16.94
CA THR A 342 -26.24 15.85 17.89
C THR A 342 -25.97 14.50 17.22
N LEU A 343 -26.35 14.35 15.96
CA LEU A 343 -26.05 13.17 15.13
C LEU A 343 -24.69 13.23 14.43
N GLU A 344 -23.88 14.28 14.68
CA GLU A 344 -22.59 14.51 14.04
C GLU A 344 -22.64 14.56 12.50
N PHE A 345 -23.78 15.00 11.95
CA PHE A 345 -23.88 15.34 10.53
C PHE A 345 -23.38 16.75 10.24
N VAL A 346 -23.32 17.61 11.25
CA VAL A 346 -22.87 18.99 11.16
C VAL A 346 -22.01 19.29 12.40
N GLN A 347 -20.94 20.06 12.23
CA GLN A 347 -20.09 20.49 13.35
C GLN A 347 -19.70 21.97 13.25
N PRO A 348 -19.37 22.64 14.37
CA PRO A 348 -18.81 24.00 14.35
C PRO A 348 -17.48 24.07 13.59
N ALA A 349 -17.28 25.13 12.81
CA ALA A 349 -16.08 25.33 12.00
C ALA A 349 -14.80 25.57 12.83
N SER A 350 -14.96 26.10 14.04
CA SER A 350 -13.86 26.27 15.00
C SER A 350 -14.41 26.32 16.43
N ALA A 351 -13.60 25.92 17.41
CA ALA A 351 -13.96 26.02 18.83
C ALA A 351 -14.37 27.44 19.24
N ILE A 352 -13.82 28.47 18.58
CA ILE A 352 -14.13 29.89 18.85
C ILE A 352 -15.57 30.25 18.42
N THR A 353 -16.10 29.58 17.39
CA THR A 353 -17.45 29.86 16.86
C THR A 353 -18.57 29.42 17.81
N THR A 354 -18.25 28.61 18.82
CA THR A 354 -19.24 28.12 19.81
C THR A 354 -19.80 29.23 20.70
N ALA A 355 -19.07 30.35 20.86
CA ALA A 355 -19.51 31.51 21.65
C ALA A 355 -20.56 32.40 20.95
N ALA A 356 -20.77 32.24 19.64
CA ALA A 356 -21.77 32.98 18.89
C ALA A 356 -23.19 32.45 19.16
N GLN A 357 -24.19 33.32 18.93
CA GLN A 357 -25.60 32.89 18.83
C GLN A 357 -25.74 31.77 17.79
N TYR A 358 -26.59 30.79 18.09
CA TYR A 358 -26.67 29.55 17.32
C TYR A 358 -26.95 29.81 15.84
N GLU A 359 -27.81 30.79 15.56
CA GLU A 359 -28.26 31.17 14.22
C GLU A 359 -27.11 31.64 13.32
N TYR A 360 -26.07 32.21 13.92
CA TYR A 360 -24.92 32.81 13.24
C TYR A 360 -23.64 32.00 13.41
N ARG A 361 -23.70 30.85 14.07
CA ARG A 361 -22.56 29.95 14.22
C ARG A 361 -22.20 29.35 12.86
N LEU A 362 -20.91 29.44 12.52
CA LEU A 362 -20.37 28.82 11.31
C LEU A 362 -20.15 27.33 11.52
N MET A 363 -20.63 26.53 10.58
CA MET A 363 -20.69 25.07 10.65
C MET A 363 -20.19 24.43 9.35
N HIS A 364 -19.66 23.22 9.44
CA HIS A 364 -19.34 22.36 8.31
C HIS A 364 -20.24 21.13 8.27
N LEU A 365 -20.63 20.74 7.07
CA LEU A 365 -21.32 19.48 6.80
C LEU A 365 -20.31 18.32 6.83
N LEU A 366 -20.65 17.27 7.57
CA LEU A 366 -19.84 16.05 7.67
C LEU A 366 -20.39 14.90 6.82
N VAL A 367 -21.27 15.21 5.88
CA VAL A 367 -21.94 14.27 4.98
C VAL A 367 -21.49 14.50 3.56
N GLU A 368 -21.11 13.44 2.87
CA GLU A 368 -20.65 13.51 1.48
C GLU A 368 -21.82 13.43 0.48
N ALA A 369 -21.64 14.04 -0.69
CA ALA A 369 -22.61 13.97 -1.78
C ALA A 369 -22.95 12.53 -2.20
N ALA A 370 -21.96 11.62 -2.18
CA ALA A 370 -22.15 10.21 -2.51
C ALA A 370 -23.10 9.49 -1.52
N GLN A 371 -22.99 9.82 -0.22
CA GLN A 371 -23.84 9.25 0.83
C GLN A 371 -25.30 9.71 0.66
N VAL A 372 -25.52 10.99 0.39
CA VAL A 372 -26.86 11.53 0.10
C VAL A 372 -27.44 10.92 -1.18
N LYS A 373 -26.62 10.81 -2.25
CA LYS A 373 -27.03 10.21 -3.53
C LYS A 373 -27.47 8.76 -3.35
N GLU A 374 -26.76 7.99 -2.52
CA GLU A 374 -27.15 6.61 -2.22
C GLU A 374 -28.53 6.54 -1.53
N VAL A 375 -28.78 7.40 -0.55
CA VAL A 375 -30.05 7.43 0.19
C VAL A 375 -31.20 7.85 -0.73
N VAL A 376 -31.03 8.90 -1.53
CA VAL A 376 -32.08 9.43 -2.41
C VAL A 376 -32.43 8.44 -3.53
N LEU A 377 -31.45 7.76 -4.12
CA LEU A 377 -31.70 6.82 -5.22
C LEU A 377 -32.24 5.45 -4.77
N ARG A 378 -31.92 5.01 -3.54
CA ARG A 378 -32.25 3.66 -3.06
C ARG A 378 -33.38 3.60 -2.04
N SER A 379 -33.84 4.74 -1.52
CA SER A 379 -34.92 4.77 -0.52
C SER A 379 -36.28 4.96 -1.16
N THR A 380 -37.22 4.06 -0.87
CA THR A 380 -38.59 4.09 -1.42
C THR A 380 -39.49 5.15 -0.78
N ASN A 381 -39.08 5.74 0.34
CA ASN A 381 -39.94 6.56 1.20
C ASN A 381 -39.64 8.07 1.11
N VAL A 382 -38.77 8.50 0.19
CA VAL A 382 -38.44 9.92 0.02
C VAL A 382 -39.47 10.57 -0.90
N PRO A 383 -40.16 11.66 -0.48
CA PRO A 383 -41.06 12.42 -1.34
C PRO A 383 -40.40 12.82 -2.67
N THR A 384 -41.16 12.75 -3.76
CA THR A 384 -40.67 13.00 -5.13
C THR A 384 -40.00 14.35 -5.28
N ASP A 385 -40.57 15.39 -4.66
CA ASP A 385 -40.08 16.77 -4.75
C ASP A 385 -38.67 16.91 -4.13
N ILE A 386 -38.43 16.21 -3.01
CA ILE A 386 -37.14 16.18 -2.33
C ILE A 386 -36.11 15.40 -3.17
N SER A 387 -36.53 14.27 -3.74
CA SER A 387 -35.67 13.45 -4.59
C SER A 387 -35.20 14.23 -5.82
N GLN A 388 -36.13 14.91 -6.52
CA GLN A 388 -35.81 15.74 -7.67
C GLN A 388 -34.89 16.92 -7.33
N TRP A 389 -35.13 17.59 -6.20
CA TRP A 389 -34.26 18.67 -5.75
C TRP A 389 -32.85 18.18 -5.39
N ALA A 390 -32.75 17.06 -4.67
CA ALA A 390 -31.48 16.44 -4.35
C ALA A 390 -30.71 16.05 -5.63
N THR A 391 -31.36 15.46 -6.62
CA THR A 391 -30.73 15.12 -7.90
C THR A 391 -30.22 16.38 -8.63
N SER A 392 -30.99 17.48 -8.64
CA SER A 392 -30.56 18.77 -9.20
C SER A 392 -29.28 19.30 -8.53
N VAL A 393 -29.25 19.27 -7.19
CA VAL A 393 -28.09 19.70 -6.40
C VAL A 393 -26.90 18.76 -6.62
N LEU A 394 -27.13 17.46 -6.74
CA LEU A 394 -26.10 16.43 -6.86
C LEU A 394 -25.43 16.39 -8.24
N ASP A 395 -26.20 16.54 -9.31
CA ASP A 395 -25.73 16.41 -10.70
C ASP A 395 -25.23 17.75 -11.30
N GLY A 396 -25.31 18.85 -10.54
CA GLY A 396 -24.61 20.11 -10.88
C GLY A 396 -25.26 20.95 -11.98
N PHE A 397 -26.53 20.70 -12.30
CA PHE A 397 -27.30 21.57 -13.19
C PHE A 397 -27.80 22.79 -12.40
N PHE A 398 -27.05 23.89 -12.50
CA PHE A 398 -27.52 25.24 -12.21
C PHE A 398 -27.80 26.00 -13.50
#